data_AF-A0A358QYB0-F1
#
_entry.id   AF-A0A358QYB0-F1
#
_cell.length_a   1.000
_cell.length_b   1.000
_cell.length_c   1.000
_cell.angle_alpha   90.00
_cell.angle_beta   90.00
_cell.angle_gamma   90.00
#
_symmetry.space_group_name_H-M   'P 1'
#
loop_
_entity.id
_entity.type
_entity.pdbx_description
1 polymer ?
#
loop_
_entity_poly.entity_id
_entity_poly.type
_entity_poly.pdbx_seq_one_letter_code
_entity_poly.pdbx_strand_id
1 'polypeptide(L)'
;MENNYLTVIHTEIPDLVQNISNGLVPAELKPFIGPALEEFRNEIATELGLPDYAGMDKGELPSRLNGKVGGNMVGKMVAFTETVLAYHYRQRLAAQGENKQIGPVEERERSDF
;
A
#
# COMPACT_ATOMS: atom_id res chain seq x y z
N MET A 1 -12.08 -16.47 -7.29
CA MET A 1 -10.67 -16.05 -7.50
C MET A 1 -10.29 -15.25 -6.28
N GLU A 2 -9.33 -15.75 -5.51
CA GLU A 2 -8.90 -15.19 -4.24
C GLU A 2 -8.09 -13.91 -4.51
N ASN A 3 -8.34 -12.85 -3.75
CA ASN A 3 -7.74 -11.53 -3.96
C ASN A 3 -6.22 -11.58 -3.67
N ASN A 4 -5.45 -11.84 -4.73
CA ASN A 4 -4.01 -12.10 -4.69
C ASN A 4 -3.15 -10.87 -4.29
N TYR A 5 -3.78 -9.71 -4.10
CA TYR A 5 -3.12 -8.49 -3.62
C TYR A 5 -2.60 -8.65 -2.19
N LEU A 6 -3.25 -9.46 -1.34
CA LEU A 6 -2.86 -9.65 0.07
C LEU A 6 -1.61 -10.51 0.26
N THR A 7 -1.31 -11.41 -0.69
CA THR A 7 -0.15 -12.32 -0.61
C THR A 7 1.16 -11.58 -0.95
N VAL A 8 1.11 -10.67 -1.93
CA VAL A 8 2.26 -9.85 -2.35
C VAL A 8 2.77 -8.95 -1.23
N ILE A 9 1.88 -8.44 -0.38
CA ILE A 9 2.23 -7.59 0.77
C ILE A 9 3.00 -8.33 1.87
N HIS A 10 2.89 -9.67 1.95
CA HIS A 10 3.31 -10.42 3.13
C HIS A 10 4.81 -10.77 3.15
N THR A 11 5.45 -10.91 1.98
CA THR A 11 6.84 -11.39 1.88
C THR A 11 7.84 -10.38 1.31
N GLU A 12 7.41 -9.38 0.54
CA GLU A 12 8.31 -8.47 -0.21
C GLU A 12 8.27 -7.00 0.29
N ILE A 13 7.36 -6.65 1.20
CA ILE A 13 7.12 -5.26 1.65
C ILE A 13 7.39 -4.99 3.16
N PRO A 14 8.36 -5.61 3.88
CA PRO A 14 8.69 -5.16 5.24
C PRO A 14 9.30 -3.75 5.27
N ASP A 15 10.18 -3.43 4.32
CA ASP A 15 11.02 -2.22 4.37
C ASP A 15 10.42 -1.04 3.59
N LEU A 16 9.67 -1.32 2.53
CA LEU A 16 8.97 -0.29 1.75
C LEU A 16 8.00 0.51 2.63
N VAL A 17 7.27 -0.14 3.55
CA VAL A 17 6.28 0.56 4.39
C VAL A 17 6.91 1.42 5.48
N GLN A 18 8.09 1.07 5.97
CA GLN A 18 8.85 1.95 6.86
C GLN A 18 9.21 3.26 6.14
N ASN A 19 9.50 3.15 4.83
CA ASN A 19 9.90 4.28 3.99
C ASN A 19 8.73 5.08 3.39
N ILE A 20 7.51 4.52 3.33
CA ILE A 20 6.29 5.26 2.92
C ILE A 20 6.12 6.52 3.78
N SER A 21 6.37 6.42 5.09
CA SER A 21 6.29 7.56 6.02
C SER A 21 7.25 8.70 5.67
N ASN A 22 8.38 8.38 5.04
CA ASN A 22 9.45 9.32 4.72
C ASN A 22 9.38 9.82 3.26
N GLY A 23 8.46 9.28 2.45
CA GLY A 23 8.35 9.61 1.02
C GLY A 23 9.59 9.22 0.21
N LEU A 24 10.44 8.34 0.74
CA LEU A 24 11.68 7.93 0.08
C LEU A 24 11.44 6.62 -0.67
N VAL A 25 11.70 6.64 -1.99
CA VAL A 25 11.71 5.43 -2.80
C VAL A 25 13.13 4.85 -2.82
N PRO A 26 13.32 3.56 -2.47
CA PRO A 26 14.61 2.90 -2.59
C PRO A 26 15.21 3.06 -4.00
N ALA A 27 16.53 3.29 -4.08
CA ALA A 27 17.19 3.66 -5.33
C ALA A 27 17.10 2.55 -6.39
N GLU A 28 17.17 1.30 -5.93
CA GLU A 28 17.02 0.09 -6.70
C GLU A 28 15.65 -0.05 -7.38
N LEU A 29 14.59 0.59 -6.84
CA LEU A 29 13.25 0.53 -7.41
C LEU A 29 13.01 1.59 -8.49
N LYS A 30 13.81 2.66 -8.53
CA LYS A 30 13.61 3.80 -9.45
C LYS A 30 13.44 3.40 -10.92
N PRO A 31 14.24 2.47 -11.48
CA PRO A 31 14.09 2.06 -12.88
C PRO A 31 12.73 1.42 -13.20
N PHE A 32 12.07 0.84 -12.19
CA PHE A 32 10.83 0.10 -12.35
C PHE A 32 9.57 0.96 -12.18
N ILE A 33 9.69 2.16 -11.59
CA ILE A 33 8.54 3.03 -11.29
C ILE A 33 7.81 3.43 -12.58
N GLY A 34 8.54 3.95 -13.58
CA GLY A 34 7.95 4.41 -14.83
C GLY A 34 7.17 3.30 -15.56
N PRO A 35 7.81 2.15 -15.85
CA PRO A 35 7.14 1.01 -16.48
C PRO A 35 5.92 0.52 -15.70
N ALA A 36 6.03 0.37 -14.37
CA ALA A 36 4.91 -0.10 -13.54
C ALA A 36 3.73 0.89 -13.56
N LEU A 37 4.00 2.20 -13.54
CA LEU A 37 2.96 3.23 -13.65
C LEU A 37 2.32 3.27 -15.04
N GLU A 38 3.05 2.91 -16.09
CA GLU A 38 2.52 2.80 -17.44
C GLU A 38 1.60 1.59 -17.58
N GLU A 39 2.03 0.42 -17.14
CA GLU A 39 1.22 -0.79 -17.10
C GLU A 39 -0.07 -0.56 -16.33
N PHE A 40 0.03 -0.05 -15.10
CA PHE A 40 -1.12 0.22 -14.26
C PHE A 40 -2.10 1.21 -14.91
N ARG A 41 -1.60 2.29 -15.52
CA ARG A 41 -2.44 3.25 -16.24
C ARG A 41 -3.21 2.59 -17.38
N ASN A 42 -2.56 1.69 -18.13
CA ASN A 42 -3.18 0.98 -19.25
C ASN A 42 -4.21 -0.06 -18.78
N GLU A 43 -3.98 -0.72 -17.65
CA GLU A 43 -4.97 -1.57 -16.99
C GLU A 43 -6.22 -0.75 -16.61
N ILE A 44 -6.04 0.38 -15.93
CA ILE A 44 -7.16 1.27 -15.55
C ILE A 44 -7.89 1.80 -16.77
N ALA A 45 -7.17 2.16 -17.83
CA ALA A 45 -7.81 2.58 -19.07
C ALA A 45 -8.65 1.45 -19.68
N THR A 46 -8.14 0.21 -19.68
CA THR A 46 -8.86 -0.97 -20.15
C THR A 46 -10.14 -1.22 -19.33
N GLU A 47 -10.07 -1.13 -17.99
CA GLU A 47 -11.24 -1.22 -17.11
C GLU A 47 -12.32 -0.16 -17.44
N LEU A 48 -11.89 1.02 -17.89
CA LEU A 48 -12.76 2.14 -18.27
C LEU A 48 -13.23 2.08 -19.73
N GLY A 49 -12.91 1.00 -20.46
CA GLY A 49 -13.34 0.78 -21.85
C GLY A 49 -12.40 1.36 -22.91
N LEU A 50 -11.13 1.60 -22.57
CA LEU A 50 -10.08 2.10 -23.47
C LEU A 50 -8.94 1.06 -23.59
N PRO A 51 -9.15 -0.05 -24.31
CA PRO A 51 -8.23 -1.20 -24.30
C PRO A 51 -6.86 -0.96 -24.96
N ASP A 52 -6.74 0.02 -25.86
CA ASP A 52 -5.47 0.37 -26.52
C ASP A 52 -5.01 1.79 -26.14
N TYR A 53 -5.16 2.13 -24.85
CA TYR A 53 -4.81 3.47 -24.38
C TYR A 53 -3.32 3.82 -24.57
N ALA A 54 -2.45 2.82 -24.65
CA ALA A 54 -1.02 2.98 -24.91
C ALA A 54 -0.77 3.51 -26.34
N GLY A 55 -1.42 2.92 -27.35
CA GLY A 55 -1.27 3.28 -28.76
C GLY A 55 -2.08 4.50 -29.20
N MET A 56 -3.10 4.89 -28.43
CA MET A 56 -3.92 6.06 -28.73
C MET A 56 -3.15 7.38 -28.55
N ASP A 57 -3.37 8.32 -29.48
CA ASP A 57 -3.00 9.72 -29.26
C ASP A 57 -3.92 10.33 -28.19
N LYS A 58 -3.31 10.59 -27.03
CA LYS A 58 -4.01 11.14 -25.87
C LYS A 58 -4.50 12.58 -26.12
N GLY A 59 -3.96 13.26 -27.12
CA GLY A 59 -4.43 14.58 -27.58
C GLY A 59 -5.76 14.53 -28.33
N GLU A 60 -6.04 13.42 -29.02
CA GLU A 60 -7.33 13.21 -29.72
C GLU A 60 -8.43 12.70 -28.77
N LEU A 61 -8.05 12.08 -27.66
CA LEU A 61 -8.99 11.65 -26.63
C LEU A 61 -9.62 12.85 -25.91
N PRO A 62 -10.95 12.83 -25.67
CA PRO A 62 -11.59 13.84 -24.83
C PRO A 62 -10.89 13.96 -23.48
N SER A 63 -10.57 15.18 -23.04
CA SER A 63 -9.82 15.43 -21.79
C SER A 63 -10.50 14.78 -20.58
N ARG A 64 -11.84 14.64 -20.60
CA ARG A 64 -12.60 13.93 -19.57
C ARG A 64 -12.26 12.44 -19.48
N LEU A 65 -11.95 11.78 -20.58
CA LEU A 65 -11.53 10.36 -20.57
C LEU A 65 -10.13 10.21 -20.00
N ASN A 66 -9.17 11.05 -20.44
CA ASN A 66 -7.83 11.09 -19.86
C ASN A 66 -7.87 11.37 -18.35
N GLY A 67 -8.70 12.34 -17.94
CA GLY A 67 -8.92 12.68 -16.54
C GLY A 67 -9.53 11.53 -15.72
N LYS A 68 -10.47 10.77 -16.30
CA LYS A 68 -11.03 9.57 -15.65
C LYS A 68 -9.96 8.51 -15.41
N VAL A 69 -9.09 8.24 -16.39
CA VAL A 69 -8.01 7.26 -16.23
C VAL A 69 -7.06 7.69 -15.10
N GLY A 70 -6.55 8.92 -15.16
CA GLY A 70 -5.65 9.44 -14.12
C GLY A 70 -6.30 9.51 -12.73
N GLY A 71 -7.56 9.92 -12.64
CA GLY A 71 -8.29 9.98 -11.38
C GLY A 71 -8.53 8.60 -10.76
N ASN A 72 -8.90 7.60 -11.55
CA ASN A 72 -9.06 6.22 -11.06
C ASN A 72 -7.73 5.60 -10.63
N MET A 73 -6.65 5.88 -11.39
CA MET A 73 -5.29 5.47 -11.04
C MET A 73 -4.91 5.97 -9.64
N VAL A 74 -5.07 7.28 -9.37
CA VAL A 74 -4.79 7.87 -8.06
C VAL A 74 -5.71 7.31 -6.97
N GLY A 75 -7.01 7.17 -7.25
CA GLY A 75 -7.96 6.63 -6.27
C GLY A 75 -7.57 5.23 -5.79
N LYS A 76 -7.16 4.35 -6.71
CA LYS A 76 -6.70 2.99 -6.37
C LYS A 76 -5.35 2.98 -5.64
N MET A 77 -4.41 3.86 -5.99
CA MET A 77 -3.15 4.02 -5.25
C MET A 77 -3.39 4.47 -3.81
N VAL A 78 -4.33 5.40 -3.60
CA VAL A 78 -4.72 5.86 -2.26
C VAL A 78 -5.33 4.70 -1.47
N ALA A 79 -6.29 3.97 -2.05
CA ALA A 79 -6.92 2.83 -1.38
C ALA A 79 -5.92 1.72 -0.99
N PHE A 80 -4.94 1.44 -1.87
CA PHE A 80 -3.84 0.52 -1.56
C PHE A 80 -3.00 1.03 -0.39
N THR A 81 -2.60 2.31 -0.44
CA THR A 81 -1.81 2.94 0.62
C THR A 81 -2.55 2.93 1.96
N GLU A 82 -3.84 3.26 1.99
CA GLU A 82 -4.68 3.19 3.19
C GLU A 82 -4.72 1.78 3.77
N THR A 83 -4.90 0.77 2.90
CA THR A 83 -4.92 -0.65 3.30
C THR A 83 -3.59 -1.07 3.92
N VAL A 84 -2.47 -0.70 3.30
CA VAL A 84 -1.12 -0.96 3.81
C VAL A 84 -0.91 -0.28 5.16
N LEU A 85 -1.24 1.01 5.28
CA LEU A 85 -1.09 1.76 6.54
C LEU A 85 -1.93 1.14 7.67
N ALA A 86 -3.18 0.77 7.40
CA ALA A 86 -4.06 0.11 8.36
C ALA A 86 -3.51 -1.26 8.78
N TYR A 87 -3.00 -2.05 7.83
CA TYR A 87 -2.39 -3.34 8.09
C TYR A 87 -1.16 -3.22 9.00
N HIS A 88 -0.24 -2.28 8.73
CA HIS A 88 0.93 -2.05 9.57
C HIS A 88 0.57 -1.48 10.95
N TYR A 89 -0.43 -0.60 11.03
CA TYR A 89 -0.95 -0.12 12.31
C TYR A 89 -1.45 -1.27 13.18
N ARG A 90 -2.27 -2.17 12.60
CA ARG A 90 -2.76 -3.37 13.29
C ARG A 90 -1.64 -4.26 13.80
N GLN A 91 -0.60 -4.51 12.98
CA GLN A 91 0.54 -5.34 13.39
C GLN A 91 1.30 -4.74 14.59
N ARG A 92 1.51 -3.42 14.61
CA ARG A 92 2.15 -2.76 15.76
C ARG A 92 1.35 -2.90 17.05
N LEU A 93 0.02 -2.79 16.97
CA LEU A 93 -0.85 -3.02 18.13
C LEU A 93 -0.75 -4.46 18.65
N ALA A 94 -0.69 -5.45 17.76
CA ALA A 94 -0.51 -6.86 18.13
C ALA A 94 0.83 -7.09 18.85
N ALA A 95 1.93 -6.58 18.29
CA ALA A 95 3.27 -6.68 18.90
C ALA A 95 3.37 -5.97 20.27
N GLN A 96 2.65 -4.87 20.46
CA GLN A 96 2.57 -4.16 21.74
C GLN A 96 1.75 -4.92 22.79
N GLY A 97 0.75 -5.70 22.36
CA GLY A 97 -0.02 -6.58 23.24
C GLY A 97 0.80 -7.75 23.78
N GLU A 98 1.69 -8.31 22.97
CA GLU A 98 2.60 -9.40 23.37
C GLU A 98 3.67 -8.92 24.38
N ASN A 99 4.13 -7.67 24.25
CA ASN A 99 5.16 -7.09 25.13
C ASN A 99 4.65 -6.69 26.54
N LYS A 100 3.37 -6.94 26.86
CA LYS A 100 2.77 -6.66 28.18
C LYS A 100 2.66 -7.88 29.11
N GLN A 101 3.15 -9.05 28.70
CA GLN A 101 3.08 -10.26 29.50
C GLN A 101 4.49 -10.76 29.89
N ILE A 102 5.16 -10.08 30.83
CA ILE A 102 5.99 -10.67 31.91
C ILE A 102 6.76 -9.59 32.69
N GLY A 103 6.34 -9.39 33.93
CA GLY A 103 7.19 -8.97 35.05
C GLY A 103 6.61 -9.64 36.30
N PRO A 104 7.42 -10.29 37.16
CA PRO A 104 6.89 -11.01 38.31
C PRO A 104 6.13 -10.04 39.22
N VAL A 105 4.92 -10.43 39.61
CA VAL A 105 4.17 -9.76 40.66
C VAL A 105 4.91 -10.04 41.97
N GLU A 106 5.74 -9.11 42.42
CA GLU A 106 6.23 -9.14 43.80
C GLU A 106 5.02 -8.91 44.71
N GLU A 107 4.53 -10.00 45.31
CA GLU A 107 3.72 -9.95 46.51
C GLU A 107 4.51 -9.23 47.60
N ARG A 108 4.30 -7.91 47.70
CA ARG A 108 4.63 -7.15 48.90
C ARG A 108 3.37 -6.56 49.50
N GLU A 109 2.50 -7.44 49.98
CA GLU A 109 1.62 -7.13 51.10
C GLU A 109 1.65 -8.28 52.10
N ARG A 110 2.58 -8.16 53.05
CA ARG A 110 2.30 -8.40 54.47
C ARG A 110 3.26 -7.54 55.29
N SER A 111 2.93 -6.25 55.37
CA SER A 111 3.07 -5.54 56.63
C SER A 111 1.84 -5.92 57.46
N ASP A 112 2.09 -6.39 58.68
CA ASP A 112 1.28 -6.23 59.89
C ASP A 112 1.37 -7.50 60.75
N PHE A 113 1.92 -7.29 61.96
CA PHE A 113 2.24 -8.19 63.07
C PHE A 113 3.64 -8.80 63.13
#